data_AF-A0A847X8P6-F1
#
_entry.id   AF-A0A847X8P6-F1
#
_cell.length_a   1.000
_cell.length_b   1.000
_cell.length_c   1.000
_cell.angle_alpha   90.00
_cell.angle_beta   90.00
_cell.angle_gamma   90.00
#
_symmetry.space_group_name_H-M   'P 1'
#
loop_
_entity.id
_entity.type
_entity.pdbx_description
1 polymer ?
#
loop_
_entity_poly.entity_id
_entity_poly.type
_entity_poly.pdbx_seq_one_letter_code
_entity_poly.pdbx_strand_id
1 'polypeptide(L)' 'MLKMKRKLQQLDQSGRKIRISLVGAGKMGNGLINQMSRIQGMRPSVVVDEEVEKAKASLIAAGVKEENIIRTT' A
#
# COMPACT_ATOMS: atom_id res chain seq x y z
N MET A 1 12.50 -12.55 14.12
CA MET A 1 11.51 -11.66 13.48
C MET A 1 10.86 -10.61 14.40
N LEU A 2 10.93 -10.72 15.74
CA LEU A 2 10.29 -9.75 16.66
C LEU A 2 10.81 -8.30 16.54
N LYS A 3 12.09 -8.13 16.21
CA LYS A 3 12.74 -6.80 16.12
C LYS A 3 12.11 -5.92 15.03
N MET A 4 11.84 -6.47 13.85
CA MET A 4 11.29 -5.68 12.73
C MET A 4 9.84 -5.27 12.99
N LYS A 5 9.02 -6.19 13.51
CA LYS A 5 7.64 -5.88 13.93
C LYS A 5 7.62 -4.72 14.93
N ARG A 6 8.48 -4.75 15.94
CA ARG A 6 8.59 -3.66 16.94
C ARG A 6 8.98 -2.31 16.29
N LYS A 7 9.94 -2.30 15.37
CA LYS A 7 10.34 -1.06 14.66
C LYS A 7 9.19 -0.48 13.83
N LEU A 8 8.45 -1.31 13.13
CA LEU A 8 7.29 -0.89 12.34
C LEU A 8 6.15 -0.37 13.22
N GLN A 9 5.91 -1.00 14.36
CA GLN A 9 4.94 -0.50 15.36
C GLN A 9 5.35 0.84 15.96
N GLN A 10 6.63 1.03 16.28
CA GLN A 10 7.15 2.31 16.78
C GLN A 10 7.03 3.43 15.73
N LEU A 11 7.27 3.11 14.44
CA LEU A 11 7.04 4.04 13.35
C LEU A 11 5.56 4.49 13.33
N ASP A 12 4.64 3.53 13.33
CA ASP A 12 3.19 3.78 13.32
C ASP A 12 2.73 4.63 14.51
N GLN A 13 3.20 4.30 15.72
CA GLN A 13 2.92 5.06 16.96
C GLN A 13 3.46 6.49 16.91
N SER A 14 4.58 6.72 16.21
CA SER A 14 5.12 8.06 15.99
C SER A 14 4.40 8.85 14.88
N GLY A 15 3.29 8.33 14.34
CA GLY A 15 2.55 8.93 13.22
C GLY A 15 3.27 8.82 11.87
N ARG A 16 4.35 8.04 11.78
CA ARG A 16 5.15 7.86 10.57
C ARG A 16 4.87 6.50 9.93
N LYS A 17 4.95 6.45 8.61
CA LYS A 17 4.76 5.21 7.85
C LYS A 17 5.79 5.12 6.74
N ILE A 18 6.24 3.89 6.47
CA ILE A 18 6.99 3.58 5.25
C ILE A 18 5.99 3.63 4.10
N ARG A 19 6.17 4.60 3.22
CA ARG A 19 5.35 4.80 2.03
C ARG A 19 6.01 4.07 0.86
N ILE A 20 5.25 3.21 0.20
CA ILE A 20 5.75 2.38 -0.90
C ILE A 20 5.04 2.80 -2.18
N SER A 21 5.83 2.96 -3.23
CA SER A 21 5.34 2.98 -4.61
C SER A 21 5.47 1.58 -5.19
N LEU A 22 4.42 1.09 -5.84
CA LEU A 22 4.44 -0.17 -6.56
C LEU A 22 4.24 0.07 -8.05
N VAL A 23 5.10 -0.53 -8.86
CA VAL A 23 4.97 -0.54 -10.32
C VAL A 23 4.49 -1.93 -10.74
N GLY A 24 3.29 -1.98 -11.31
CA GLY A 24 2.57 -3.19 -11.68
C GLY A 24 1.51 -3.61 -10.65
N ALA A 25 0.25 -3.62 -11.09
CA ALA A 25 -0.94 -4.08 -10.37
C ALA A 25 -1.47 -5.42 -10.94
N GLY A 26 -0.56 -6.29 -11.41
CA GLY A 26 -0.86 -7.67 -11.79
C GLY A 26 -1.10 -8.60 -10.59
N LYS A 27 -1.08 -9.92 -10.80
CA LYS A 27 -1.36 -10.91 -9.73
C LYS A 27 -0.43 -10.76 -8.52
N MET A 28 0.88 -10.67 -8.77
CA MET A 28 1.88 -10.53 -7.69
C MET A 28 1.79 -9.15 -7.03
N GLY A 29 1.59 -8.10 -7.82
CA GLY A 29 1.46 -6.73 -7.30
C GLY A 29 0.27 -6.60 -6.35
N ASN A 30 -0.90 -7.09 -6.75
CA ASN A 30 -2.08 -7.16 -5.89
C ASN A 30 -1.82 -7.92 -4.58
N GLY A 31 -1.15 -9.07 -4.65
CA GLY A 31 -0.77 -9.84 -3.46
C GLY A 31 0.08 -9.00 -2.49
N LEU A 32 1.05 -8.25 -3.02
CA LEU A 32 1.93 -7.40 -2.23
C LEU A 32 1.18 -6.19 -1.63
N ILE A 33 0.35 -5.49 -2.41
CA ILE A 33 -0.49 -4.36 -1.93
C ILE A 33 -1.39 -4.83 -0.78
N ASN A 34 -2.05 -5.97 -0.96
CA ASN A 34 -2.93 -6.56 0.05
C ASN A 34 -2.19 -6.92 1.33
N GLN A 35 -0.99 -7.50 1.24
CA GLN A 35 -0.20 -7.82 2.43
C GLN A 35 0.28 -6.55 3.14
N MET A 36 0.83 -5.58 2.41
CA MET A 36 1.37 -4.37 3.03
C MET A 36 0.30 -3.49 3.66
N SER A 37 -0.94 -3.45 3.14
CA SER A 37 -2.03 -2.66 3.73
C SER A 37 -2.43 -3.14 5.12
N ARG A 38 -2.07 -4.38 5.49
CA ARG A 38 -2.32 -5.00 6.80
C ARG A 38 -1.13 -4.91 7.77
N ILE A 39 0.02 -4.37 7.34
CA ILE A 39 1.21 -4.23 8.19
C ILE A 39 1.23 -2.83 8.80
N GLN A 40 1.16 -2.74 10.14
CA GLN A 40 1.30 -1.48 10.87
C GLN A 40 2.62 -0.78 10.51
N GLY A 41 2.58 0.54 10.32
CA GLY A 41 3.77 1.31 9.93
C GLY A 41 4.14 1.24 8.44
N MET A 42 3.35 0.56 7.60
CA MET A 42 3.52 0.52 6.14
C MET A 42 2.25 1.01 5.42
N ARG A 43 2.41 1.56 4.20
CA ARG A 43 1.27 1.98 3.36
C ARG A 43 1.61 1.95 1.87
N PRO A 44 0.78 1.28 1.02
CA PRO A 44 0.81 1.50 -0.42
C PRO A 44 0.34 2.93 -0.68
N SER A 45 1.25 3.78 -1.16
CA SER A 45 0.96 5.22 -1.33
C SER A 45 0.81 5.61 -2.80
N VAL A 46 1.50 4.90 -3.69
CA VAL A 46 1.39 5.08 -5.13
C VAL A 46 1.36 3.70 -5.78
N VAL A 47 0.46 3.49 -6.73
CA VAL A 47 0.43 2.30 -7.58
C VAL A 47 0.42 2.78 -9.01
N VAL A 48 1.39 2.33 -9.78
CA VAL A 48 1.57 2.65 -11.19
C VAL A 48 1.27 1.40 -11.98
N ASP A 49 0.40 1.50 -12.98
CA ASP A 49 0.13 0.44 -13.93
C ASP A 49 -0.15 1.08 -15.29
N GLU A 50 0.14 0.36 -16.37
CA GLU A 50 -0.22 0.78 -17.72
C GLU A 50 -1.74 0.98 -17.87
N GLU A 51 -2.52 0.19 -17.13
CA GLU A 51 -3.97 0.30 -17.04
C GLU A 51 -4.35 0.86 -15.66
N VAL A 52 -4.60 2.16 -15.59
CA VAL A 52 -4.85 2.88 -14.32
C VAL A 52 -5.99 2.28 -13.48
N GLU A 53 -6.99 1.66 -14.12
CA GLU A 53 -8.09 1.00 -13.44
C GLU A 53 -7.63 -0.23 -12.65
N LYS A 54 -6.59 -0.95 -13.10
CA LYS A 54 -5.97 -2.03 -12.31
C LYS A 54 -5.33 -1.48 -11.04
N ALA A 55 -4.62 -0.36 -11.15
CA ALA A 55 -4.02 0.31 -9.99
C ALA A 55 -5.10 0.77 -8.99
N LYS A 56 -6.17 1.41 -9.48
CA LYS A 56 -7.32 1.81 -8.64
C LYS A 56 -7.98 0.61 -7.97
N ALA A 57 -8.32 -0.43 -8.73
CA ALA A 57 -8.95 -1.65 -8.21
C ALA A 57 -8.08 -2.34 -7.15
N SER A 58 -6.76 -2.36 -7.33
CA SER A 58 -5.83 -2.95 -6.36
C SER A 58 -5.84 -2.22 -5.00
N LEU A 59 -5.94 -0.89 -5.02
CA LEU A 59 -6.03 -0.08 -3.80
C LEU A 59 -7.37 -0.28 -3.09
N ILE A 60 -8.47 -0.34 -3.85
CA ILE A 60 -9.81 -0.62 -3.32
C ILE A 60 -9.86 -2.01 -2.68
N ALA A 61 -9.34 -3.03 -3.37
CA ALA A 61 -9.27 -4.40 -2.87
C ALA A 61 -8.43 -4.52 -1.58
N ALA A 62 -7.42 -3.65 -1.43
CA ALA A 62 -6.59 -3.57 -0.24
C ALA A 62 -7.24 -2.79 0.92
N GLY A 63 -8.46 -2.27 0.73
CA GLY A 63 -9.27 -1.57 1.74
C GLY A 63 -9.14 -0.04 1.72
N VAL A 64 -8.51 0.54 0.70
CA VAL A 64 -8.47 2.00 0.53
C VAL A 64 -9.81 2.46 -0.02
N LYS A 65 -10.52 3.34 0.72
CA LYS A 65 -11.76 3.91 0.22
C LYS A 65 -11.51 4.73 -1.05
N GLU A 66 -12.42 4.63 -2.00
CA GLU A 66 -12.30 5.29 -3.30
C GLU A 66 -12.15 6.82 -3.18
N GLU A 67 -12.85 7.46 -2.24
CA GLU A 67 -12.73 8.89 -1.94
C GLU A 67 -11.31 9.34 -1.53
N ASN A 68 -10.46 8.40 -1.12
CA ASN A 68 -9.06 8.65 -0.73
C ASN A 68 -8.06 8.29 -1.84
N ILE A 69 -8.54 7.96 -3.05
CA ILE A 69 -7.71 7.63 -4.21
C ILE A 69 -7.74 8.82 -5.17
N ILE A 70 -6.56 9.35 -5.46
CA ILE A 70 -6.37 10.42 -6.44
C ILE A 70 -5.65 9.83 -7.65
N ARG A 71 -6.23 10.02 -8.83
CA ARG A 71 -5.53 9.77 -10.10
C ARG A 71 -4.65 10.98 -10.42
N THR A 72 -3.39 10.74 -10.71
CA THR A 72 -2.41 11.76 -11.12
C THR A 72 -1.70 11.30 -12.40
N THR A 73 -1.21 12.25 -13.19
CA THR A 73 -0.39 12.03 -14.39
C THR A 73 1.02 12.57 -14.17
#